data_AF-A0A930V7D4-F1
#
_entry.id   AF-A0A930V7D4-F1
#
_cell.length_a   1.000
_cell.length_b   1.000
_cell.length_c   1.000
_cell.angle_alpha   90.00
_cell.angle_beta   90.00
_cell.angle_gamma   90.00
#
_symmetry.space_group_name_H-M   'P 1'
#
loop_
_entity.id
_entity.type
_entity.pdbx_description
1 polymer ?
#
loop_
_entity_poly.entity_id
_entity_poly.type
_entity_poly.pdbx_seq_one_letter_code
_entity_poly.pdbx_strand_id
1 'polypeptide(L)'
;MHTSTLTDIVGDAGGFATRQQLRRAGATDRDLTRAVRSGDLHRPRLGWYSNLPLDDDRVTAVRVGGRLTGASALFHLGGWMWDRPDTVCVSVPPHAARLRRCRRSRVVWDPVGVRERGGVAVVSIADALVRAVLEEDFEIAVALCDWALHQGRVSEAEFSAVLARLPADARGIADWVDADSESILESVVRTRLRRAGFHVTSQVPVGFGRHTDLVVNGVLGVETDGRKWHADRFDADVSKDMATFIRRRIPVHLSYELITEHWGTVLAAIEAAVLMHRDGTAAGPVPPSRTRVHDDLSTGRTPGPGRGRDEPTEHRSARVRSRAGRRWRLPRRRPDEAHHSWSRRRELAERHRAQARARRRSASSPASGHTGHDHRTGAKDSR
;
A
#
# COMPACT_ATOMS: atom_id res chain seq x y z
N MET A 1 -30.12 18.15 -26.39
CA MET A 1 -28.95 18.40 -25.52
C MET A 1 -27.66 18.03 -26.26
N HIS A 2 -26.55 18.76 -26.14
CA HIS A 2 -25.28 18.36 -26.79
C HIS A 2 -24.64 17.17 -26.07
N THR A 3 -23.81 16.41 -26.79
CA THR A 3 -23.19 15.21 -26.21
C THR A 3 -22.18 15.54 -25.11
N SER A 4 -21.43 16.64 -25.24
CA SER A 4 -20.53 17.14 -24.19
C SER A 4 -21.25 17.39 -22.88
N THR A 5 -22.42 18.04 -22.92
CA THR A 5 -23.22 18.26 -21.70
C THR A 5 -23.68 16.94 -21.07
N LEU A 6 -23.99 15.92 -21.87
CA LEU A 6 -24.32 14.60 -21.34
C LEU A 6 -23.11 13.93 -20.69
N THR A 7 -21.92 14.04 -21.27
CA THR A 7 -20.70 13.49 -20.68
C THR A 7 -20.33 14.20 -19.39
N ASP A 8 -20.56 15.52 -19.30
CA ASP A 8 -20.32 16.31 -18.09
C ASP A 8 -21.28 15.87 -16.97
N ILE A 9 -22.58 15.76 -17.26
CA ILE A 9 -23.58 15.27 -16.28
C ILE A 9 -23.22 13.86 -15.78
N VAL A 10 -22.78 12.97 -16.68
CA VAL A 10 -22.37 11.61 -16.30
C VAL A 10 -21.06 11.65 -15.49
N GLY A 11 -20.11 12.50 -15.85
CA GLY A 11 -18.85 12.72 -15.14
C GLY A 11 -19.07 13.22 -13.72
N ASP A 12 -19.88 14.26 -13.55
CA ASP A 12 -20.25 14.85 -12.26
C ASP A 12 -20.97 13.86 -11.35
N ALA A 13 -21.73 12.92 -11.95
CA ALA A 13 -22.37 11.82 -11.22
C ALA A 13 -21.42 10.66 -10.87
N GLY A 14 -20.10 10.82 -11.06
CA GLY A 14 -19.09 9.81 -10.77
C GLY A 14 -18.93 8.77 -11.88
N GLY A 15 -19.26 9.13 -13.13
CA GLY A 15 -19.07 8.31 -14.33
C GLY A 15 -20.24 7.40 -14.69
N PHE A 16 -21.36 7.48 -13.96
CA PHE A 16 -22.57 6.70 -14.25
C PHE A 16 -23.82 7.54 -14.04
N ALA A 17 -24.75 7.45 -15.00
CA ALA A 17 -26.09 8.00 -14.84
C ALA A 17 -27.16 7.03 -15.34
N THR A 18 -28.29 7.03 -14.65
CA THR A 18 -29.49 6.34 -15.11
C THR A 18 -30.20 7.14 -16.20
N ARG A 19 -30.97 6.46 -17.06
CA ARG A 19 -31.87 7.11 -18.03
C ARG A 19 -32.78 8.13 -17.35
N GLN A 20 -33.28 7.83 -16.16
CA GLN A 20 -34.16 8.73 -15.41
C GLN A 20 -33.44 10.00 -14.97
N GLN A 21 -32.19 9.90 -14.48
CA GLN A 21 -31.38 11.06 -14.10
C GLN A 21 -31.11 11.95 -15.33
N LEU A 22 -30.69 11.36 -16.45
CA LEU A 22 -30.43 12.13 -17.68
C LEU A 22 -31.71 12.79 -18.23
N ARG A 23 -32.86 12.09 -18.19
CA ARG A 23 -34.15 12.68 -18.58
C ARG A 23 -34.58 13.82 -17.66
N ARG A 24 -34.35 13.70 -16.35
CA ARG A 24 -34.60 14.79 -15.38
C ARG A 24 -33.71 16.01 -15.65
N ALA A 25 -32.50 15.80 -16.17
CA ALA A 25 -31.61 16.85 -16.62
C ALA A 25 -31.95 17.40 -18.02
N GLY A 26 -33.06 16.97 -18.64
CA GLY A 26 -33.54 17.48 -19.93
C GLY A 26 -33.08 16.68 -21.16
N ALA A 27 -32.40 15.54 -20.99
CA ALA A 27 -32.01 14.69 -22.11
C ALA A 27 -33.21 13.97 -22.74
N THR A 28 -33.28 13.93 -24.06
CA THR A 28 -34.24 13.10 -24.80
C THR A 28 -33.64 11.74 -25.18
N ASP A 29 -34.47 10.75 -25.53
CA ASP A 29 -33.97 9.45 -26.01
C ASP A 29 -33.14 9.58 -27.30
N ARG A 30 -33.44 10.58 -28.12
CA ARG A 30 -32.65 10.91 -29.32
C ARG A 30 -31.26 11.41 -28.95
N ASP A 31 -31.13 12.21 -27.91
CA ASP A 31 -29.84 12.67 -27.40
C ASP A 31 -29.00 11.50 -26.88
N LEU A 32 -29.61 10.62 -26.07
CA LEU A 32 -28.95 9.43 -25.54
C LEU A 32 -28.51 8.46 -26.64
N THR A 33 -29.36 8.24 -27.63
CA THR A 33 -29.04 7.38 -28.78
C THR A 33 -27.88 7.94 -29.59
N ARG A 34 -27.86 9.27 -29.80
CA ARG A 34 -26.77 9.95 -30.49
C ARG A 34 -25.46 9.82 -29.72
N ALA A 35 -25.46 10.08 -28.42
CA ALA A 35 -24.28 9.96 -27.57
C ALA A 35 -23.69 8.54 -27.53
N VAL A 36 -24.56 7.52 -27.59
CA VAL A 36 -24.11 6.12 -27.67
C VAL A 36 -23.55 5.77 -29.06
N ARG A 37 -24.15 6.30 -30.12
CA ARG A 37 -23.68 6.06 -31.50
C ARG A 37 -22.35 6.76 -31.80
N SER A 38 -22.11 7.93 -31.21
CA SER A 38 -20.83 8.64 -31.35
C SER A 38 -19.71 8.04 -30.49
N GLY A 39 -20.04 7.18 -29.53
CA GLY A 39 -19.07 6.55 -28.62
C GLY A 39 -18.73 7.38 -27.38
N ASP A 40 -19.27 8.59 -27.25
CA ASP A 40 -19.06 9.47 -26.10
C ASP A 40 -19.64 8.89 -24.80
N LEU A 41 -20.74 8.15 -24.93
CA LEU A 41 -21.30 7.32 -23.86
C LEU A 41 -21.40 5.88 -24.34
N HIS A 42 -21.36 4.95 -23.40
CA HIS A 42 -21.80 3.58 -23.66
C HIS A 42 -22.83 3.15 -22.62
N ARG A 43 -23.41 1.97 -22.86
CA ARG A 43 -24.52 1.42 -22.09
C ARG A 43 -24.11 0.13 -21.39
N PRO A 44 -23.52 0.18 -20.17
CA PRO A 44 -23.08 -1.02 -19.44
C PRO A 44 -24.24 -1.99 -19.17
N ARG A 45 -25.42 -1.45 -18.88
CA ARG A 45 -26.65 -2.19 -18.57
C ARG A 45 -27.88 -1.43 -19.06
N LEU A 46 -28.99 -2.12 -19.29
CA LEU A 46 -30.26 -1.48 -19.63
C LEU A 46 -30.59 -0.38 -18.62
N GLY A 47 -30.81 0.84 -19.14
CA GLY A 47 -31.11 2.02 -18.35
C GLY A 47 -29.91 2.75 -17.72
N TRP A 48 -28.70 2.26 -17.91
CA TRP A 48 -27.45 2.87 -17.39
C TRP A 48 -26.56 3.37 -18.52
N TYR A 49 -26.01 4.56 -18.35
CA TYR A 49 -25.05 5.20 -19.25
C TYR A 49 -23.77 5.55 -18.51
N SER A 50 -22.63 5.46 -19.19
CA SER A 50 -21.31 5.75 -18.62
C SER A 50 -20.38 6.31 -19.69
N ASN A 51 -19.48 7.19 -19.28
CA ASN A 51 -18.36 7.72 -20.07
C ASN A 51 -17.01 7.13 -19.64
N LEU A 52 -17.00 6.17 -18.70
CA LEU A 52 -15.77 5.56 -18.21
C LEU A 52 -15.18 4.58 -19.23
N PRO A 53 -13.87 4.29 -19.21
CA PRO A 53 -13.28 3.26 -20.04
C PRO A 53 -13.98 1.89 -19.88
N LEU A 54 -14.09 1.13 -20.97
CA LEU A 54 -14.80 -0.15 -20.98
C LEU A 54 -14.13 -1.23 -20.11
N ASP A 55 -12.84 -1.07 -19.83
CA ASP A 55 -12.02 -1.92 -18.98
C ASP A 55 -11.97 -1.46 -17.51
N ASP A 56 -12.70 -0.40 -17.15
CA ASP A 56 -12.89 0.02 -15.75
C ASP A 56 -13.70 -1.05 -14.98
N ASP A 57 -13.21 -1.43 -13.80
CA ASP A 57 -13.83 -2.45 -12.96
C ASP A 57 -15.26 -2.05 -12.55
N ARG A 58 -15.54 -0.75 -12.38
CA ARG A 58 -16.89 -0.25 -12.09
C ARG A 58 -17.86 -0.55 -13.23
N VAL A 59 -17.41 -0.39 -14.48
CA VAL A 59 -18.22 -0.70 -15.67
C VAL A 59 -18.53 -2.19 -15.69
N THR A 60 -17.56 -3.04 -15.35
CA THR A 60 -17.75 -4.48 -15.19
C THR A 60 -18.81 -4.80 -14.12
N ALA A 61 -18.72 -4.19 -12.94
CA ALA A 61 -19.67 -4.42 -11.85
C ALA A 61 -21.11 -4.00 -12.22
N VAL A 62 -21.28 -2.81 -12.80
CA VAL A 62 -22.60 -2.31 -13.25
C VAL A 62 -23.16 -3.18 -14.38
N ARG A 63 -22.30 -3.65 -15.30
CA ARG A 63 -22.70 -4.57 -16.36
C ARG A 63 -23.25 -5.88 -15.80
N VAL A 64 -22.57 -6.50 -14.83
CA VAL A 64 -23.05 -7.69 -14.13
C VAL A 64 -24.42 -7.43 -13.48
N GLY A 65 -24.59 -6.24 -12.91
CA GLY A 65 -25.82 -5.77 -12.25
C GLY A 65 -25.64 -5.50 -10.76
N GLY A 66 -24.41 -5.32 -10.31
CA GLY A 66 -24.05 -5.09 -8.92
C GLY A 66 -23.10 -3.90 -8.75
N ARG A 67 -22.33 -3.92 -7.67
CA ARG A 67 -21.32 -2.91 -7.33
C ARG A 67 -19.98 -3.56 -7.06
N LEU A 68 -18.89 -2.84 -7.29
CA LEU A 68 -17.57 -3.26 -6.82
C LEU A 68 -17.57 -3.45 -5.30
N THR A 69 -16.91 -4.50 -4.83
CA THR A 69 -16.72 -4.80 -3.41
C THR A 69 -15.36 -5.45 -3.16
N GLY A 70 -15.03 -5.67 -1.88
CA GLY A 70 -13.77 -6.30 -1.46
C GLY A 70 -12.55 -5.55 -1.95
N ALA A 71 -11.47 -6.30 -2.22
CA ALA A 71 -10.24 -5.76 -2.78
C ALA A 71 -10.45 -4.99 -4.09
N SER A 72 -11.36 -5.40 -4.97
CA SER A 72 -11.62 -4.65 -6.22
C SER A 72 -12.14 -3.24 -5.95
N ALA A 73 -13.02 -3.08 -4.96
CA ALA A 73 -13.49 -1.76 -4.54
C ALA A 73 -12.39 -0.95 -3.86
N LEU A 74 -11.65 -1.57 -2.93
CA LEU A 74 -10.62 -0.87 -2.17
C LEU A 74 -9.46 -0.43 -3.07
N PHE A 75 -8.98 -1.31 -3.96
CA PHE A 75 -7.97 -0.98 -4.97
C PHE A 75 -8.41 0.20 -5.84
N HIS A 76 -9.66 0.18 -6.33
CA HIS A 76 -10.21 1.28 -7.11
C HIS A 76 -10.20 2.61 -6.34
N LEU A 77 -10.37 2.58 -5.03
CA LEU A 77 -10.35 3.75 -4.15
C LEU A 77 -8.95 4.15 -3.69
N GLY A 78 -7.89 3.49 -4.18
CA GLY A 78 -6.50 3.76 -3.82
C GLY A 78 -6.00 2.99 -2.59
N GLY A 79 -6.69 1.91 -2.22
CA GLY A 79 -6.32 1.01 -1.14
C GLY A 79 -4.94 0.38 -1.34
N TRP A 80 -4.21 0.20 -0.24
CA TRP A 80 -2.89 -0.40 -0.24
C TRP A 80 -2.93 -1.87 -0.63
N MET A 81 -2.54 -2.16 -1.87
CA MET A 81 -2.33 -3.49 -2.42
C MET A 81 -1.14 -3.49 -3.40
N TRP A 82 -0.53 -4.66 -3.63
CA TRP A 82 0.56 -4.81 -4.59
C TRP A 82 0.13 -4.59 -6.03
N ASP A 83 -0.98 -5.23 -6.42
CA ASP A 83 -1.45 -5.29 -7.79
C ASP A 83 -2.98 -5.18 -7.85
N ARG A 84 -3.49 -4.74 -9.00
CA ARG A 84 -4.91 -4.80 -9.31
C ARG A 84 -5.40 -6.25 -9.25
N PRO A 85 -6.53 -6.55 -8.59
CA PRO A 85 -7.08 -7.90 -8.59
C PRO A 85 -7.37 -8.43 -10.00
N ASP A 86 -7.00 -9.69 -10.27
CA ASP A 86 -7.23 -10.32 -11.59
C ASP A 86 -8.72 -10.43 -11.93
N THR A 87 -9.55 -10.61 -10.90
CA THR A 87 -11.00 -10.79 -10.99
C THR A 87 -11.72 -9.68 -10.22
N VAL A 88 -12.72 -9.10 -10.87
CA VAL A 88 -13.61 -8.08 -10.33
C VAL A 88 -14.62 -8.73 -9.39
N CYS A 89 -14.55 -8.40 -8.10
CA CYS A 89 -15.53 -8.83 -7.12
C CYS A 89 -16.76 -7.90 -7.17
N VAL A 90 -17.93 -8.48 -7.41
CA VAL A 90 -19.19 -7.77 -7.61
C VAL A 90 -20.21 -8.18 -6.55
N SER A 91 -20.57 -7.23 -5.68
CA SER A 91 -21.66 -7.36 -4.72
C SER A 91 -23.01 -7.21 -5.40
N VAL A 92 -23.90 -8.16 -5.17
CA VAL A 92 -25.29 -8.13 -5.61
C VAL A 92 -26.24 -8.42 -4.43
N PRO A 93 -27.49 -7.94 -4.46
CA PRO A 93 -28.50 -8.29 -3.45
C PRO A 93 -28.78 -9.79 -3.36
N PRO A 94 -29.33 -10.29 -2.24
CA PRO A 94 -29.51 -11.73 -1.99
C PRO A 94 -30.40 -12.42 -3.04
N HIS A 95 -31.39 -11.71 -3.56
CA HIS A 95 -32.35 -12.22 -4.54
C HIS A 95 -32.09 -11.71 -5.96
N ALA A 96 -30.86 -11.25 -6.25
CA ALA A 96 -30.53 -10.74 -7.57
C ALA A 96 -30.57 -11.87 -8.62
N ALA A 97 -31.45 -11.70 -9.61
CA ALA A 97 -31.58 -12.60 -10.76
C ALA A 97 -31.18 -11.88 -12.06
N ARG A 98 -31.04 -12.66 -13.16
CA ARG A 98 -30.69 -12.14 -14.49
C ARG A 98 -29.39 -11.32 -14.49
N LEU A 99 -28.40 -11.82 -13.75
CA LEU A 99 -27.04 -11.29 -13.74
C LEU A 99 -26.39 -11.55 -15.09
N ARG A 100 -25.65 -10.56 -15.61
CA ARG A 100 -24.86 -10.77 -16.82
C ARG A 100 -23.58 -11.51 -16.46
N ARG A 101 -23.23 -12.54 -17.23
CA ARG A 101 -21.90 -13.15 -17.15
C ARG A 101 -20.89 -12.20 -17.77
N CYS A 102 -19.84 -11.87 -17.04
CA CYS A 102 -18.72 -11.10 -17.54
C CYS A 102 -17.44 -11.91 -17.32
N ARG A 103 -16.53 -11.88 -18.31
CA ARG A 103 -15.20 -12.48 -18.12
C ARG A 103 -14.49 -11.67 -17.02
N ARG A 104 -13.72 -12.34 -16.16
CA ARG A 104 -13.04 -11.75 -15.01
C ARG A 104 -13.95 -11.16 -13.93
N SER A 105 -15.18 -11.63 -13.75
CA SER A 105 -16.00 -11.22 -12.60
C SER A 105 -16.37 -12.39 -11.68
N ARG A 106 -16.39 -12.13 -10.38
CA ARG A 106 -16.92 -13.02 -9.34
C ARG A 106 -18.04 -12.31 -8.62
N VAL A 107 -19.18 -12.97 -8.50
CA VAL A 107 -20.35 -12.43 -7.82
C VAL A 107 -20.36 -12.87 -6.36
N VAL A 108 -20.67 -11.94 -5.46
CA VAL A 108 -20.96 -12.22 -4.06
C VAL A 108 -22.33 -11.66 -3.72
N TRP A 109 -23.11 -12.43 -2.96
CA TRP A 109 -24.44 -12.06 -2.53
C TRP A 109 -24.35 -11.48 -1.12
N ASP A 110 -24.61 -10.19 -1.01
CA ASP A 110 -24.55 -9.47 0.26
C ASP A 110 -25.95 -9.02 0.70
N PRO A 111 -26.18 -8.81 2.01
CA PRO A 111 -27.44 -8.29 2.53
C PRO A 111 -27.84 -6.96 1.88
N VAL A 112 -29.15 -6.68 1.84
CA VAL A 112 -29.72 -5.47 1.22
C VAL A 112 -29.06 -4.19 1.73
N GLY A 113 -28.75 -4.12 3.04
CA GLY A 113 -28.11 -2.95 3.64
C GLY A 113 -26.75 -2.57 3.03
N VAL A 114 -25.99 -3.51 2.45
CA VAL A 114 -24.73 -3.19 1.75
C VAL A 114 -24.97 -2.33 0.51
N ARG A 115 -26.13 -2.50 -0.13
CA ARG A 115 -26.51 -1.73 -1.32
C ARG A 115 -27.03 -0.33 -0.97
N GLU A 116 -27.49 -0.12 0.25
CA GLU A 116 -27.95 1.17 0.77
C GLU A 116 -26.77 2.04 1.23
N ARG A 117 -25.67 1.41 1.64
CA ARG A 117 -24.45 2.06 2.11
C ARG A 117 -23.38 2.05 1.02
N GLY A 118 -23.33 3.08 0.19
CA GLY A 118 -22.29 3.22 -0.84
C GLY A 118 -22.70 4.09 -2.01
N GLY A 119 -21.84 4.11 -3.02
CA GLY A 119 -22.08 4.86 -4.25
C GLY A 119 -22.92 4.08 -5.27
N VAL A 120 -22.99 4.64 -6.47
CA VAL A 120 -23.69 4.03 -7.61
C VAL A 120 -23.06 2.69 -8.03
N ALA A 121 -21.73 2.66 -8.15
CA ALA A 121 -21.00 1.53 -8.72
C ALA A 121 -20.07 0.81 -7.72
N VAL A 122 -19.92 1.31 -6.49
CA VAL A 122 -18.99 0.81 -5.47
C VAL A 122 -19.71 0.77 -4.12
N VAL A 123 -19.53 -0.31 -3.34
CA VAL A 123 -20.05 -0.38 -1.96
C VAL A 123 -19.28 0.56 -1.02
N SER A 124 -19.77 0.77 0.21
CA SER A 124 -19.00 1.54 1.21
C SER A 124 -17.65 0.89 1.51
N ILE A 125 -16.66 1.70 1.91
CA ILE A 125 -15.34 1.20 2.31
C ILE A 125 -15.46 0.19 3.46
N ALA A 126 -16.32 0.45 4.43
CA ALA A 126 -16.60 -0.48 5.54
C ALA A 126 -17.13 -1.84 5.04
N ASP A 127 -18.08 -1.86 4.11
CA ASP A 127 -18.58 -3.12 3.52
C ASP A 127 -17.48 -3.85 2.72
N ALA A 128 -16.66 -3.10 1.97
CA ALA A 128 -15.55 -3.66 1.21
C ALA A 128 -14.45 -4.24 2.12
N LEU A 129 -14.15 -3.60 3.26
CA LEU A 129 -13.19 -4.08 4.25
C LEU A 129 -13.62 -5.42 4.86
N VAL A 130 -14.89 -5.58 5.25
CA VAL A 130 -15.41 -6.88 5.74
C VAL A 130 -15.08 -8.01 4.76
N ARG A 131 -15.31 -7.74 3.47
CA ARG A 131 -15.05 -8.70 2.40
C ARG A 131 -13.55 -8.95 2.21
N ALA A 132 -12.73 -7.90 2.18
CA ALA A 132 -11.29 -8.01 1.99
C ALA A 132 -10.60 -8.78 3.13
N VAL A 133 -11.00 -8.52 4.38
CA VAL A 133 -10.48 -9.27 5.54
C VAL A 133 -10.77 -10.77 5.43
N LEU A 134 -11.88 -11.14 4.80
CA LEU A 134 -12.28 -12.54 4.60
C LEU A 134 -11.76 -13.17 3.31
N GLU A 135 -11.05 -12.44 2.45
CA GLU A 135 -10.73 -12.94 1.11
C GLU A 135 -9.29 -12.71 0.67
N GLU A 136 -8.62 -11.71 1.20
CA GLU A 136 -7.23 -11.39 0.88
C GLU A 136 -6.24 -12.05 1.84
N ASP A 137 -4.99 -12.14 1.40
CA ASP A 137 -3.85 -12.53 2.22
C ASP A 137 -3.81 -11.66 3.48
N PHE A 138 -3.46 -12.27 4.61
CA PHE A 138 -3.56 -11.63 5.93
C PHE A 138 -2.84 -10.27 6.01
N GLU A 139 -1.63 -10.16 5.45
CA GLU A 139 -0.87 -8.91 5.46
C GLU A 139 -1.49 -7.81 4.59
N ILE A 140 -2.16 -8.18 3.49
CA ILE A 140 -2.88 -7.24 2.63
C ILE A 140 -4.17 -6.80 3.31
N ALA A 141 -4.88 -7.70 3.99
CA ALA A 141 -6.03 -7.34 4.79
C ALA A 141 -5.67 -6.32 5.88
N VAL A 142 -4.52 -6.50 6.56
CA VAL A 142 -4.01 -5.53 7.53
C VAL A 142 -3.68 -4.20 6.85
N ALA A 143 -2.94 -4.22 5.74
CA ALA A 143 -2.58 -3.01 4.99
C ALA A 143 -3.80 -2.21 4.50
N LEU A 144 -4.86 -2.88 4.07
CA LEU A 144 -6.11 -2.24 3.68
C LEU A 144 -6.84 -1.59 4.87
N CYS A 145 -6.78 -2.20 6.05
CA CYS A 145 -7.33 -1.62 7.27
C CYS A 145 -6.51 -0.41 7.74
N ASP A 146 -5.17 -0.53 7.74
CA ASP A 146 -4.24 0.57 8.05
C ASP A 146 -4.49 1.74 7.12
N TRP A 147 -4.55 1.50 5.80
CA TRP A 147 -4.87 2.51 4.79
C TRP A 147 -6.17 3.24 5.10
N ALA A 148 -7.23 2.50 5.39
CA ALA A 148 -8.56 3.07 5.61
C ALA A 148 -8.58 4.00 6.84
N LEU A 149 -7.91 3.61 7.92
CA LEU A 149 -7.80 4.44 9.13
C LEU A 149 -6.83 5.61 8.94
N HIS A 150 -5.65 5.37 8.39
CA HIS A 150 -4.61 6.38 8.16
C HIS A 150 -5.12 7.51 7.28
N GLN A 151 -5.84 7.18 6.20
CA GLN A 151 -6.42 8.15 5.27
C GLN A 151 -7.74 8.78 5.79
N GLY A 152 -8.19 8.44 7.01
CA GLY A 152 -9.45 8.92 7.58
C GLY A 152 -10.68 8.50 6.78
N ARG A 153 -10.58 7.42 5.98
CA ARG A 153 -11.66 6.89 5.14
C ARG A 153 -12.72 6.16 5.97
N VAL A 154 -12.32 5.69 7.15
CA VAL A 154 -13.14 5.02 8.14
C VAL A 154 -12.68 5.53 9.50
N SER A 155 -13.62 5.97 10.33
CA SER A 155 -13.36 6.32 11.73
C SER A 155 -13.15 5.08 12.59
N GLU A 156 -12.57 5.25 13.78
CA GLU A 156 -12.41 4.14 14.73
C GLU A 156 -13.75 3.46 15.09
N ALA A 157 -14.83 4.24 15.22
CA ALA A 157 -16.16 3.73 15.49
C ALA A 157 -16.70 2.88 14.33
N GLU A 158 -16.51 3.36 13.08
CA GLU A 158 -16.90 2.60 11.89
C GLU A 158 -16.04 1.34 11.73
N PHE A 159 -14.74 1.40 12.06
CA PHE A 159 -13.87 0.22 12.03
C PHE A 159 -14.29 -0.82 13.09
N SER A 160 -14.68 -0.40 14.29
CA SER A 160 -15.29 -1.28 15.29
C SER A 160 -16.56 -1.95 14.76
N ALA A 161 -17.40 -1.21 14.02
CA ALA A 161 -18.58 -1.78 13.36
C ALA A 161 -18.22 -2.77 12.23
N VAL A 162 -17.11 -2.55 11.50
CA VAL A 162 -16.55 -3.53 10.55
C VAL A 162 -16.17 -4.83 11.29
N LEU A 163 -15.43 -4.72 12.40
CA LEU A 163 -15.02 -5.88 13.20
C LEU A 163 -16.21 -6.66 13.76
N ALA A 164 -17.26 -5.97 14.23
CA ALA A 164 -18.47 -6.61 14.75
C ALA A 164 -19.16 -7.51 13.71
N ARG A 165 -19.02 -7.19 12.42
CA ARG A 165 -19.58 -7.96 11.31
C ARG A 165 -18.70 -9.12 10.85
N LEU A 166 -17.44 -9.17 11.30
CA LEU A 166 -16.56 -10.29 11.02
C LEU A 166 -16.92 -11.50 11.90
N PRO A 167 -16.73 -12.73 11.37
CA PRO A 167 -16.63 -13.94 12.18
C PRO A 167 -15.64 -13.78 13.33
N ALA A 168 -15.89 -14.45 14.46
CA ALA A 168 -15.13 -14.26 15.69
C ALA A 168 -13.62 -14.50 15.52
N ASP A 169 -13.22 -15.46 14.69
CA ASP A 169 -11.84 -15.83 14.41
C ASP A 169 -11.09 -14.82 13.50
N ALA A 170 -11.82 -14.00 12.74
CA ALA A 170 -11.28 -12.94 11.90
C ALA A 170 -11.15 -11.59 12.62
N ARG A 171 -11.83 -11.39 13.76
CA ARG A 171 -11.78 -10.14 14.55
C ARG A 171 -10.40 -9.84 15.12
N GLY A 172 -9.56 -10.87 15.30
CA GLY A 172 -8.18 -10.73 15.78
C GLY A 172 -7.31 -9.86 14.87
N ILE A 173 -7.72 -9.58 13.63
CA ILE A 173 -7.01 -8.62 12.76
C ILE A 173 -6.83 -7.24 13.42
N ALA A 174 -7.74 -6.84 14.32
CA ALA A 174 -7.64 -5.58 15.05
C ALA A 174 -6.31 -5.44 15.82
N ASP A 175 -5.76 -6.53 16.36
CA ASP A 175 -4.49 -6.52 17.09
C ASP A 175 -3.27 -6.26 16.18
N TRP A 176 -3.48 -6.36 14.86
CA TRP A 176 -2.46 -6.18 13.83
C TRP A 176 -2.57 -4.85 13.11
N VAL A 177 -3.69 -4.16 13.19
CA VAL A 177 -3.91 -2.87 12.53
C VAL A 177 -3.18 -1.75 13.28
N ASP A 178 -2.58 -0.85 12.53
CA ASP A 178 -1.86 0.33 13.01
C ASP A 178 -2.08 1.51 12.06
N ALA A 179 -2.88 2.49 12.50
CA ALA A 179 -3.16 3.71 11.75
C ALA A 179 -1.92 4.63 11.63
N ASP A 180 -0.84 4.32 12.35
CA ASP A 180 0.44 5.02 12.23
C ASP A 180 1.23 4.58 10.99
N SER A 181 0.93 3.43 10.37
CA SER A 181 1.55 3.06 9.09
C SER A 181 1.15 4.05 8.01
N GLU A 182 2.11 4.49 7.19
CA GLU A 182 1.91 5.52 6.14
C GLU A 182 2.01 4.93 4.72
N SER A 183 2.36 3.65 4.61
CA SER A 183 2.47 2.94 3.33
C SER A 183 2.18 1.44 3.44
N ILE A 184 1.93 0.81 2.28
CA ILE A 184 1.82 -0.65 2.16
C ILE A 184 3.10 -1.36 2.64
N LEU A 185 4.27 -0.79 2.36
CA LEU A 185 5.55 -1.40 2.70
C LEU A 185 5.71 -1.47 4.21
N GLU A 186 5.45 -0.36 4.92
CA GLU A 186 5.46 -0.32 6.38
C GLU A 186 4.49 -1.34 6.99
N SER A 187 3.24 -1.34 6.53
CA SER A 187 2.21 -2.23 7.06
C SER A 187 2.58 -3.70 6.89
N VAL A 188 3.05 -4.09 5.69
CA VAL A 188 3.44 -5.46 5.41
C VAL A 188 4.71 -5.86 6.17
N VAL A 189 5.77 -5.04 6.15
CA VAL A 189 7.01 -5.32 6.89
C VAL A 189 6.72 -5.47 8.39
N ARG A 190 5.94 -4.56 8.97
CA ARG A 190 5.49 -4.62 10.36
C ARG A 190 4.73 -5.91 10.65
N THR A 191 3.78 -6.27 9.80
CA THR A 191 3.00 -7.51 9.95
C THR A 191 3.90 -8.73 9.91
N ARG A 192 4.79 -8.84 8.94
CA ARG A 192 5.68 -10.00 8.79
C ARG A 192 6.68 -10.12 9.94
N LEU A 193 7.28 -9.01 10.38
CA LEU A 193 8.20 -9.00 11.53
C LEU A 193 7.49 -9.37 12.84
N ARG A 194 6.29 -8.84 13.07
CA ARG A 194 5.48 -9.24 14.24
C ARG A 194 5.13 -10.73 14.20
N ARG A 195 4.81 -11.28 13.03
CA ARG A 195 4.57 -12.72 12.86
C ARG A 195 5.81 -13.57 13.11
N ALA A 196 7.00 -13.04 12.85
CA ALA A 196 8.28 -13.67 13.20
C ALA A 196 8.66 -13.52 14.69
N GLY A 197 7.80 -12.91 15.52
CA GLY A 197 8.01 -12.79 16.96
C GLY A 197 8.74 -11.52 17.39
N PHE A 198 9.03 -10.59 16.48
CA PHE A 198 9.66 -9.32 16.82
C PHE A 198 8.66 -8.33 17.44
N HIS A 199 9.16 -7.53 18.39
CA HIS A 199 8.45 -6.35 18.84
C HIS A 199 8.71 -5.20 17.86
N VAL A 200 7.66 -4.70 17.21
CA VAL A 200 7.76 -3.62 16.21
C VAL A 200 6.95 -2.42 16.66
N THR A 201 7.57 -1.24 16.63
CA THR A 201 6.89 0.04 16.90
C THR A 201 7.00 0.95 15.69
N SER A 202 5.86 1.45 15.21
CA SER A 202 5.79 2.35 14.05
C SER A 202 6.09 3.80 14.41
N GLN A 203 6.58 4.58 13.45
CA GLN A 203 6.71 6.04 13.49
C GLN A 203 7.42 6.56 14.75
N VAL A 204 8.59 6.00 15.06
CA VAL A 204 9.32 6.34 16.29
C VAL A 204 10.15 7.62 16.07
N PRO A 205 9.99 8.65 16.92
CA PRO A 205 10.77 9.88 16.79
C PRO A 205 12.27 9.63 16.93
N VAL A 206 13.07 10.15 16.01
CA VAL A 206 14.54 10.13 16.07
C VAL A 206 15.14 11.49 16.45
N GLY A 207 14.39 12.58 16.30
CA GLY A 207 14.79 13.94 16.64
C GLY A 207 14.50 14.91 15.49
N PHE A 208 14.54 16.22 15.77
CA PHE A 208 14.38 17.27 14.75
C PHE A 208 13.11 17.12 13.88
N GLY A 209 12.02 16.64 14.47
CA GLY A 209 10.75 16.42 13.77
C GLY A 209 10.71 15.20 12.85
N ARG A 210 11.75 14.35 12.85
CA ARG A 210 11.83 13.13 12.03
C ARG A 210 11.46 11.88 12.81
N HIS A 211 10.94 10.90 12.08
CA HIS A 211 10.52 9.60 12.60
C HIS A 211 11.15 8.50 11.75
N THR A 212 11.46 7.37 12.39
CA THR A 212 11.79 6.12 11.72
C THR A 212 10.52 5.32 11.52
N ASP A 213 10.32 4.80 10.31
CA ASP A 213 9.12 4.09 9.92
C ASP A 213 8.78 2.96 10.90
N LEU A 214 9.75 2.09 11.18
CA LEU A 214 9.59 0.96 12.11
C LEU A 214 10.83 0.79 13.00
N VAL A 215 10.62 0.51 14.28
CA VAL A 215 11.70 0.12 15.21
C VAL A 215 11.48 -1.31 15.69
N VAL A 216 12.48 -2.15 15.48
CA VAL A 216 12.45 -3.59 15.79
C VAL A 216 13.24 -3.87 17.05
N ASN A 217 12.58 -4.42 18.07
CA ASN A 217 13.13 -4.73 19.41
C ASN A 217 13.84 -3.55 20.10
N GLY A 218 13.61 -2.31 19.65
CA GLY A 218 14.38 -1.15 20.10
C GLY A 218 15.80 -1.06 19.54
N VAL A 219 16.21 -2.02 18.70
CA VAL A 219 17.58 -2.22 18.21
C VAL A 219 17.75 -1.76 16.76
N LEU A 220 16.80 -2.07 15.88
CA LEU A 220 16.89 -1.68 14.47
C LEU A 220 15.93 -0.54 14.19
N GLY A 221 16.38 0.44 13.39
CA GLY A 221 15.51 1.42 12.75
C GLY A 221 15.34 1.04 11.29
N VAL A 222 14.18 0.53 10.92
CA VAL A 222 13.87 0.07 9.57
C VAL A 222 13.11 1.18 8.84
N GLU A 223 13.61 1.54 7.67
CA GLU A 223 13.02 2.49 6.72
C GLU A 223 12.59 1.73 5.47
N THR A 224 11.41 2.06 4.92
CA THR A 224 10.92 1.40 3.70
C THR A 224 11.00 2.34 2.50
N ASP A 225 11.84 1.99 1.53
CA ASP A 225 12.14 2.86 0.39
C ASP A 225 11.28 2.48 -0.82
N GLY A 226 10.23 3.28 -1.05
CA GLY A 226 9.53 3.34 -2.33
C GLY A 226 10.40 4.07 -3.36
N ARG A 227 11.42 3.38 -3.92
CA ARG A 227 12.39 3.85 -4.95
C ARG A 227 12.14 5.26 -5.50
N LYS A 228 12.96 6.23 -5.07
CA LYS A 228 13.42 7.41 -5.85
C LYS A 228 14.65 8.00 -5.14
N TRP A 229 15.82 7.45 -5.45
CA TRP A 229 17.10 8.05 -5.09
C TRP A 229 17.34 9.26 -6.00
N HIS A 230 16.86 10.42 -5.58
CA HIS A 230 17.30 11.68 -6.15
C HIS A 230 18.48 12.19 -5.30
N ALA A 231 19.51 12.74 -5.94
CA ALA A 231 20.74 13.17 -5.26
C ALA A 231 20.49 14.23 -4.17
N ASP A 232 19.37 14.95 -4.24
CA ASP A 232 18.88 15.93 -3.27
C ASP A 232 18.39 15.31 -1.94
N ARG A 233 18.21 13.98 -1.88
CA ARG A 233 17.79 13.27 -0.66
C ARG A 233 18.91 12.57 0.10
N PHE A 234 20.08 12.40 -0.53
CA PHE A 234 21.19 11.65 0.07
C PHE A 234 21.60 12.22 1.44
N ASP A 235 21.83 13.53 1.55
CA ASP A 235 22.23 14.16 2.81
C ASP A 235 21.14 14.05 3.89
N ALA A 236 19.87 14.06 3.49
CA ALA A 236 18.74 13.92 4.41
C ALA A 236 18.63 12.48 4.96
N ASP A 237 18.87 11.48 4.10
CA ASP A 237 18.88 10.07 4.46
C ASP A 237 20.07 9.75 5.36
N VAL A 238 21.28 10.19 4.99
CA VAL A 238 22.49 10.07 5.84
C VAL A 238 22.29 10.74 7.19
N SER A 239 21.72 11.95 7.21
CA SER A 239 21.40 12.63 8.47
C SER A 239 20.38 11.85 9.32
N LYS A 240 19.49 11.06 8.68
CA LYS A 240 18.48 10.26 9.37
C LYS A 240 19.14 9.04 10.00
N ASP A 241 20.02 8.38 9.25
CA ASP A 241 20.83 7.27 9.74
C ASP A 241 21.69 7.68 10.94
N MET A 242 22.34 8.83 10.87
CA MET A 242 23.09 9.39 12.00
C MET A 242 22.19 9.60 13.22
N ALA A 243 20.98 10.12 13.04
CA ALA A 243 20.01 10.27 14.13
C ALA A 243 19.59 8.90 14.72
N THR A 244 19.40 7.89 13.87
CA THR A 244 19.12 6.51 14.28
C THR A 244 20.26 5.92 15.12
N PHE A 245 21.51 6.10 14.68
CA PHE A 245 22.70 5.68 15.44
C PHE A 245 22.81 6.39 16.79
N ILE A 246 22.55 7.70 16.86
CA ILE A 246 22.54 8.45 18.13
C ILE A 246 21.51 7.87 19.10
N ARG A 247 20.41 7.31 18.59
CA ARG A 247 19.40 6.59 19.38
C ARG A 247 19.78 5.13 19.70
N ARG A 248 21.03 4.75 19.46
CA ARG A 248 21.60 3.40 19.66
C ARG A 248 20.88 2.33 18.86
N ARG A 249 20.47 2.67 17.64
CA ARG A 249 19.82 1.77 16.71
C ARG A 249 20.64 1.60 15.44
N ILE A 250 20.50 0.45 14.80
CA ILE A 250 21.13 0.16 13.51
C ILE A 250 20.10 0.52 12.41
N PRO A 251 20.39 1.48 11.51
CA PRO A 251 19.53 1.79 10.39
C PRO A 251 19.53 0.66 9.36
N VAL A 252 18.36 0.34 8.81
CA VAL A 252 18.16 -0.68 7.78
C VAL A 252 17.18 -0.14 6.75
N HIS A 253 17.60 -0.06 5.50
CA HIS A 253 16.77 0.39 4.39
C HIS A 253 16.27 -0.80 3.58
N LEU A 254 14.96 -0.91 3.42
CA LEU A 254 14.32 -1.99 2.69
C LEU A 254 13.63 -1.47 1.44
N SER A 255 14.14 -1.86 0.28
CA SER A 255 13.48 -1.54 -0.99
C SER A 255 12.24 -2.40 -1.21
N TYR A 256 11.34 -1.92 -2.08
CA TYR A 256 10.18 -2.69 -2.55
C TYR A 256 10.55 -4.11 -3.00
N GLU A 257 11.62 -4.28 -3.76
CA GLU A 257 12.09 -5.57 -4.29
C GLU A 257 12.58 -6.49 -3.16
N LEU A 258 13.34 -5.96 -2.18
CA LEU A 258 13.74 -6.75 -1.02
C LEU A 258 12.53 -7.26 -0.23
N ILE A 259 11.52 -6.41 -0.06
CA ILE A 259 10.31 -6.75 0.67
C ILE A 259 9.46 -7.78 -0.10
N THR A 260 9.31 -7.62 -1.41
CA THR A 260 8.39 -8.46 -2.21
C THR A 260 9.04 -9.75 -2.71
N GLU A 261 10.32 -9.73 -3.06
CA GLU A 261 11.00 -10.84 -3.72
C GLU A 261 12.03 -11.54 -2.83
N HIS A 262 12.64 -10.82 -1.88
CA HIS A 262 13.75 -11.34 -1.06
C HIS A 262 13.48 -11.33 0.46
N TRP A 263 12.22 -11.52 0.86
CA TRP A 263 11.82 -11.46 2.26
C TRP A 263 12.61 -12.41 3.18
N GLY A 264 12.94 -13.62 2.72
CA GLY A 264 13.72 -14.58 3.51
C GLY A 264 15.10 -14.04 3.90
N THR A 265 15.78 -13.37 2.96
CA THR A 265 17.08 -12.72 3.19
C THR A 265 16.93 -11.54 4.15
N VAL A 266 15.89 -10.72 3.98
CA VAL A 266 15.59 -9.60 4.88
C VAL A 266 15.38 -10.08 6.32
N LEU A 267 14.57 -11.12 6.49
CA LEU A 267 14.29 -11.68 7.81
C LEU A 267 15.56 -12.22 8.48
N ALA A 268 16.36 -13.02 7.76
CA ALA A 268 17.62 -13.56 8.27
C ALA A 268 18.62 -12.46 8.64
N ALA A 269 18.71 -11.39 7.86
CA ALA A 269 19.57 -10.24 8.15
C ALA A 269 19.13 -9.50 9.42
N ILE A 270 17.82 -9.29 9.60
CA ILE A 270 17.23 -8.67 10.79
C ILE A 270 17.48 -9.54 12.03
N GLU A 271 17.29 -10.86 11.93
CA GLU A 271 17.59 -11.83 12.99
C GLU A 271 19.07 -11.75 13.41
N ALA A 272 19.98 -11.81 12.43
CA ALA A 272 21.42 -11.71 12.68
C ALA A 272 21.80 -10.37 13.33
N ALA A 273 21.25 -9.25 12.86
CA ALA A 273 21.54 -7.93 13.43
C ALA A 273 21.05 -7.79 14.87
N VAL A 274 19.87 -8.34 15.20
CA VAL A 274 19.35 -8.38 16.57
C VAL A 274 20.23 -9.26 17.47
N LEU A 275 20.68 -10.42 17.00
CA LEU A 275 21.58 -11.29 17.76
C LEU A 275 22.94 -10.63 18.02
N MET A 276 23.58 -10.06 16.99
CA MET A 276 24.86 -9.35 17.12
C MET A 276 24.79 -8.20 18.13
N HIS A 277 23.68 -7.47 18.15
CA HIS A 277 23.49 -6.40 19.14
C HIS A 277 23.43 -6.95 20.57
N ARG A 278 22.71 -8.06 20.79
CA ARG A 278 22.62 -8.70 22.12
C ARG A 278 23.99 -9.20 22.58
N ASP A 279 24.72 -9.87 21.70
CA ASP A 279 26.06 -10.40 22.01
C ASP A 279 27.06 -9.28 22.31
N GLY A 280 27.03 -8.20 21.52
CA GLY A 280 27.86 -7.01 21.74
C GLY A 280 27.55 -6.31 23.07
N THR A 281 26.27 -6.24 23.48
CA THR A 281 25.91 -5.72 24.80
C THR A 281 26.37 -6.61 25.94
N ALA A 282 26.41 -7.94 25.73
CA ALA A 282 26.90 -8.90 26.72
C ALA A 282 28.43 -8.90 26.85
N ALA A 283 29.17 -8.66 25.76
CA ALA A 283 30.63 -8.60 25.75
C ALA A 283 31.22 -7.37 26.46
N GLY A 284 30.40 -6.37 26.79
CA GLY A 284 30.84 -5.12 27.42
C GLY A 284 31.51 -4.15 26.44
N PRO A 285 31.78 -2.90 26.85
CA PRO A 285 32.40 -1.91 25.98
C PRO A 285 33.81 -2.34 25.59
N VAL A 286 34.07 -2.43 24.28
CA VAL A 286 35.44 -2.56 23.77
C VAL A 286 36.18 -1.27 24.15
N PRO A 287 37.27 -1.34 24.94
CA PRO A 287 38.03 -0.14 25.29
C PRO A 287 38.51 0.53 24.01
N PRO A 288 38.47 1.88 23.91
CA PRO A 288 38.87 2.56 22.70
C PRO A 288 40.33 2.21 22.38
N SER A 289 40.54 1.53 21.26
CA SER A 289 41.88 1.39 20.70
C SER A 289 42.31 2.80 20.28
N ARG A 290 43.16 3.43 21.10
CA ARG A 290 43.83 4.68 20.76
C ARG A 290 44.81 4.40 19.62
N THR A 291 44.32 4.31 18.39
CA THR A 291 45.16 4.48 17.22
C THR A 291 45.46 5.98 17.16
N ARG A 292 46.65 6.37 17.64
CA ARG A 292 47.14 7.74 17.46
C ARG A 292 47.26 7.96 15.96
N VAL A 293 46.33 8.72 15.39
CA VAL A 293 46.56 9.36 14.09
C VAL A 293 47.73 10.31 14.35
N HIS A 294 48.87 10.06 13.72
CA HIS A 294 49.98 10.99 13.72
C HIS A 294 49.54 12.20 12.88
N ASP A 295 49.13 13.27 13.54
CA ASP A 295 48.91 14.57 12.91
C ASP A 295 50.27 15.16 12.53
N ASP A 296 50.68 14.94 11.29
CA ASP A 296 51.77 15.68 10.66
C ASP A 296 51.18 16.96 10.04
N LEU A 297 50.97 17.98 10.88
CA LEU A 297 50.59 19.31 10.42
C LEU A 297 51.66 20.31 10.82
N SER A 298 52.47 20.63 9.81
CA SER A 298 53.42 21.73 9.80
C SER A 298 52.75 23.05 10.18
N THR A 299 53.42 23.73 11.10
CA THR A 299 53.16 25.05 11.67
C THR A 299 52.93 26.15 10.65
N GLY A 300 51.82 26.89 10.81
CA GLY A 300 51.62 28.25 10.31
C GLY A 300 51.05 29.14 11.41
N ARG A 301 51.85 30.10 11.90
CA ARG A 301 51.53 31.05 12.98
C ARG A 301 50.60 32.19 12.51
N THR A 302 49.52 32.43 13.26
CA THR A 302 48.95 33.69 13.90
C THR A 302 49.12 35.07 13.24
N PRO A 303 48.37 36.17 13.61
CA PRO A 303 47.47 36.42 14.78
C PRO A 303 46.11 37.08 14.41
N GLY A 304 45.05 37.16 15.22
CA GLY A 304 44.86 37.88 16.49
C GLY A 304 43.59 38.77 16.41
N PRO A 305 42.91 39.13 17.54
CA PRO A 305 41.46 39.32 17.59
C PRO A 305 40.98 40.79 17.70
N GLY A 306 39.71 41.05 17.36
CA GLY A 306 39.06 42.35 17.52
C GLY A 306 37.56 42.23 17.84
N ARG A 307 37.15 42.82 18.96
CA ARG A 307 35.80 42.79 19.56
C ARG A 307 34.79 43.67 18.80
N GLY A 308 33.50 43.33 18.88
CA GLY A 308 32.39 44.24 18.61
C GLY A 308 31.07 43.65 19.11
N ARG A 309 30.45 44.32 20.07
CA ARG A 309 29.08 44.06 20.56
C ARG A 309 28.07 44.62 19.54
N ASP A 310 26.87 44.03 19.48
CA ASP A 310 25.57 44.71 19.65
C ASP A 310 24.40 43.80 19.21
N GLU A 311 23.51 43.51 20.15
CA GLU A 311 22.08 43.18 19.95
C GLU A 311 21.28 44.51 19.97
N PRO A 312 19.94 44.59 19.74
CA PRO A 312 18.93 43.54 19.49
C PRO A 312 17.93 43.89 18.34
N THR A 313 17.10 42.94 17.87
CA THR A 313 15.63 43.15 17.81
C THR A 313 14.83 41.87 17.54
N GLU A 314 13.74 41.75 18.32
CA GLU A 314 12.69 40.74 18.26
C GLU A 314 11.95 40.73 16.92
N HIS A 315 11.52 39.56 16.44
CA HIS A 315 10.24 39.39 15.72
C HIS A 315 9.57 38.07 16.16
N ARG A 316 8.60 38.22 17.08
CA ARG A 316 7.60 37.20 17.42
C ARG A 316 6.72 36.94 16.19
N SER A 317 6.76 35.73 15.66
CA SER A 317 5.70 35.22 14.78
C SER A 317 5.06 33.99 15.42
N ALA A 318 3.78 34.15 15.74
CA ALA A 318 2.93 33.15 16.36
C ALA A 318 2.72 31.96 15.42
N ARG A 319 3.31 30.81 15.74
CA ARG A 319 2.90 29.53 15.14
C ARG A 319 1.76 28.93 15.96
N VAL A 320 0.61 28.87 15.30
CA VAL A 320 -0.56 28.10 15.70
C VAL A 320 -0.12 26.66 15.98
N ARG A 321 -0.13 26.27 17.26
CA ARG A 321 0.04 24.88 17.68
C ARG A 321 -1.20 24.12 17.26
N SER A 322 -1.12 23.31 16.20
CA SER A 322 -2.10 22.24 16.01
C SER A 322 -1.91 21.26 17.18
N ARG A 323 -2.95 21.15 18.01
CA ARG A 323 -3.01 20.14 19.06
C ARG A 323 -2.94 18.77 18.38
N ALA A 324 -1.81 18.10 18.52
CA ALA A 324 -1.71 16.67 18.30
C ALA A 324 -2.76 15.99 19.19
N GLY A 325 -3.87 15.56 18.58
CA GLY A 325 -4.83 14.68 19.23
C GLY A 325 -4.08 13.44 19.72
N ARG A 326 -4.33 13.03 20.95
CA ARG A 326 -3.75 11.79 21.49
C ARG A 326 -4.14 10.65 20.54
N ARG A 327 -3.16 10.10 19.82
CA ARG A 327 -3.34 8.96 18.93
C ARG A 327 -3.86 7.79 19.78
N TRP A 328 -5.08 7.36 19.49
CA TRP A 328 -5.65 6.17 20.08
C TRP A 328 -4.79 4.96 19.69
N ARG A 329 -4.42 4.16 20.69
CA ARG A 329 -3.78 2.86 20.48
C ARG A 329 -4.77 1.83 21.00
N LEU A 330 -5.17 0.87 20.16
CA LEU A 330 -5.86 -0.31 20.64
C LEU A 330 -5.06 -0.92 21.80
N PRO A 331 -5.72 -1.44 22.85
CA PRO A 331 -5.04 -2.19 23.89
C PRO A 331 -4.25 -3.33 23.23
N ARG A 332 -2.92 -3.18 23.15
CA ARG A 332 -2.04 -4.18 22.55
C ARG A 332 -2.10 -5.43 23.41
N ARG A 333 -2.89 -6.43 23.01
CA ARG A 333 -2.75 -7.78 23.56
C ARG A 333 -1.37 -8.31 23.14
N ARG A 334 -0.64 -8.94 24.06
CA ARG A 334 0.57 -9.69 23.67
C ARG A 334 0.14 -10.74 22.65
N PRO A 335 0.89 -10.95 21.56
CA PRO A 335 0.59 -12.01 20.61
C PRO A 335 1.00 -13.36 21.22
N ASP A 336 0.37 -13.73 22.34
CA ASP A 336 0.46 -15.07 22.88
C ASP A 336 -0.60 -15.89 22.12
N GLU A 337 -0.12 -16.68 21.15
CA GLU A 337 -0.83 -17.76 20.46
C GLU A 337 -2.19 -17.39 19.81
N ALA A 338 -2.24 -16.32 19.01
CA ALA A 338 -3.32 -16.14 18.04
C ALA A 338 -3.12 -17.11 16.84
N HIS A 339 -3.41 -18.38 17.07
CA HIS A 339 -3.43 -19.43 16.05
C HIS A 339 -4.64 -19.24 15.12
N HIS A 340 -4.55 -18.30 14.17
CA HIS A 340 -5.58 -18.09 13.15
C HIS A 340 -5.62 -19.31 12.19
N SER A 341 -6.45 -20.31 12.51
CA SER A 341 -6.60 -21.56 11.73
C SER A 341 -7.13 -21.31 10.30
N TRP A 342 -7.73 -20.14 10.07
CA TRP A 342 -8.25 -19.71 8.78
C TRP A 342 -7.16 -19.15 7.86
N SER A 343 -6.24 -18.31 8.37
CA SER A 343 -5.12 -17.78 7.58
C SER A 343 -4.14 -18.87 7.15
N ARG A 344 -3.86 -19.87 7.99
CA ARG A 344 -2.97 -20.99 7.61
C ARG A 344 -3.51 -21.86 6.47
N ARG A 345 -4.83 -22.10 6.43
CA ARG A 345 -5.48 -22.88 5.35
C ARG A 345 -5.49 -22.12 4.02
N ARG A 346 -5.56 -20.79 4.07
CA ARG A 346 -5.48 -19.94 2.87
C ARG A 346 -4.04 -19.63 2.44
N GLU A 347 -3.11 -19.40 3.37
CA GLU A 347 -1.69 -19.26 3.07
C GLU A 347 -1.14 -20.45 2.31
N LEU A 348 -1.60 -21.67 2.63
CA LEU A 348 -1.25 -22.86 1.85
C LEU A 348 -1.76 -22.77 0.41
N ALA A 349 -3.01 -22.33 0.22
CA ALA A 349 -3.61 -22.15 -1.11
C ALA A 349 -2.99 -20.97 -1.90
N GLU A 350 -2.54 -19.92 -1.21
CA GLU A 350 -1.90 -18.74 -1.77
C GLU A 350 -0.44 -18.99 -2.12
N ARG A 351 0.32 -19.73 -1.32
CA ARG A 351 1.65 -20.25 -1.70
C ARG A 351 1.58 -21.01 -3.02
N HIS A 352 0.54 -21.82 -3.21
CA HIS A 352 0.33 -22.54 -4.46
C HIS A 352 0.00 -21.59 -5.64
N ARG A 353 -0.75 -20.50 -5.41
CA ARG A 353 -1.07 -19.49 -6.44
C ARG A 353 0.11 -18.57 -6.76
N ALA A 354 0.89 -18.16 -5.78
CA ALA A 354 2.11 -17.37 -5.95
C ALA A 354 3.17 -18.16 -6.73
N GLN A 355 3.34 -19.45 -6.43
CA GLN A 355 4.15 -20.35 -7.25
C GLN A 355 3.63 -20.46 -8.69
N ALA A 356 2.31 -20.51 -8.89
CA ALA A 356 1.72 -20.53 -10.23
C ALA A 356 1.93 -19.20 -11.00
N ARG A 357 1.90 -18.05 -10.32
CA ARG A 357 2.19 -16.73 -10.91
C ARG A 357 3.67 -16.58 -11.27
N ALA A 358 4.58 -17.02 -10.40
CA ALA A 358 6.02 -17.04 -10.67
C ALA A 358 6.37 -17.94 -11.87
N ARG A 359 5.71 -19.11 -11.99
CA ARG A 359 5.82 -20.00 -13.16
C ARG A 359 5.32 -19.36 -14.46
N ARG A 360 4.25 -18.55 -14.40
CA ARG A 360 3.75 -17.82 -15.57
C ARG A 360 4.67 -16.68 -16.00
N ARG A 361 5.29 -15.97 -15.05
CA ARG A 361 6.27 -14.90 -15.33
C ARG A 361 7.56 -15.44 -15.93
N SER A 362 8.03 -16.60 -15.47
CA SER A 362 9.21 -17.27 -16.04
C SER A 362 8.95 -17.88 -17.42
N ALA A 363 7.72 -18.31 -17.71
CA ALA A 363 7.32 -18.81 -19.03
C ALA A 363 7.12 -17.70 -20.09
N SER A 364 7.08 -16.42 -19.70
CA SER A 364 6.92 -15.26 -20.60
C SER A 364 8.22 -14.53 -20.95
N SER A 365 9.39 -15.04 -20.55
CA SER A 365 10.67 -14.54 -21.06
C SER A 365 10.91 -15.07 -22.48
N PRO A 366 11.12 -14.23 -23.50
CA PRO A 366 11.54 -14.71 -24.81
C PRO A 366 12.95 -15.29 -24.68
N ALA A 367 13.11 -16.57 -25.03
CA ALA A 367 14.41 -17.17 -25.22
C ALA A 367 15.19 -16.33 -26.24
N SER A 368 16.33 -15.76 -25.82
CA SER A 368 17.30 -15.14 -26.69
C SER A 368 17.77 -16.19 -27.71
N GLY A 369 17.31 -16.02 -28.95
CA GLY A 369 17.67 -16.88 -30.08
C GLY A 369 19.17 -16.87 -30.30
N HIS A 370 19.76 -18.06 -30.24
CA HIS A 370 21.03 -18.38 -30.86
C HIS A 370 20.93 -18.06 -32.36
N THR A 371 21.56 -16.97 -32.81
CA THR A 371 21.85 -16.79 -34.23
C THR A 371 23.13 -17.55 -34.54
N GLY A 372 22.97 -18.79 -35.01
CA GLY A 372 23.99 -19.46 -35.80
C GLY A 372 24.19 -18.68 -37.10
N HIS A 373 25.34 -18.05 -37.25
CA HIS A 373 25.81 -17.56 -38.53
C HIS A 373 26.50 -18.71 -39.24
N ASP A 374 25.90 -19.15 -40.35
CA ASP A 374 26.61 -19.93 -41.36
C ASP A 374 26.34 -19.33 -42.74
N HIS A 375 27.31 -19.54 -43.64
CA HIS A 375 27.45 -19.07 -45.02
C HIS A 375 28.41 -17.90 -45.28
N ARG A 376 29.69 -18.25 -45.43
CA ARG A 376 30.49 -17.80 -46.57
C ARG A 376 31.01 -18.99 -47.36
N THR A 377 30.35 -19.29 -48.46
CA THR A 377 30.88 -20.07 -49.57
C THR A 377 32.00 -19.28 -50.25
N GLY A 378 33.22 -19.79 -50.17
CA GLY A 378 34.39 -19.30 -50.90
C GLY A 378 35.05 -20.43 -51.66
N ALA A 379 34.96 -20.35 -52.99
CA ALA A 379 35.90 -20.81 -54.01
C ALA A 379 36.45 -22.26 -54.00
N LYS A 380 36.23 -22.90 -55.16
CA LYS A 380 36.93 -24.06 -55.69
C LYS A 380 38.46 -23.94 -55.64
N ASP A 381 39.09 -25.08 -55.36
CA ASP A 381 40.35 -25.62 -55.90
C ASP A 381 41.35 -24.68 -56.59
N SER A 382 42.60 -24.73 -56.15
CA SER A 382 43.58 -25.56 -56.87
C SER A 382 44.86 -25.80 -56.06
N ARG A 383 45.13 -27.09 -55.81
CA ARG A 383 46.35 -27.74 -55.31
C ARG A 383 46.63 -27.71 -53.81
#